data_AF-A0A7S1D0L6-F1
#
_entry.id   AF-A0A7S1D0L6-F1
#
_cell.length_a   1.000
_cell.length_b   1.000
_cell.length_c   1.000
_cell.angle_alpha   90.00
_cell.angle_beta   90.00
_cell.angle_gamma   90.00
#
_symmetry.space_group_name_H-M   'P 1'
#
loop_
_entity.id
_entity.type
_entity.pdbx_description
1 polymer ?
#
loop_
_entity_poly.entity_id
_entity_poly.type
_entity_poly.pdbx_seq_one_letter_code
_entity_poly.pdbx_strand_id
1 'polypeptide(L)'
;QQQQQQQETKEEEVARISRCQTVDSGIDALCPGAIIDARAFEPCGYSMNAILFRSYSTIHITPERSSSYASFETNQKVASYRSLINNVIRTFRPKRFVMTLMADEGGLLEMKENPLTDSAAAARIVVPNNNNNNKNNGIGGG
;
A
#
# COMPACT_ATOMS: atom_id res chain seq x y z
N GLN A 1 3.34 -14.08 -49.94
CA GLN A 1 3.05 -12.89 -49.11
C GLN A 1 3.80 -13.07 -47.81
N GLN A 2 5.01 -12.50 -47.71
CA GLN A 2 5.80 -12.56 -46.47
C GLN A 2 5.16 -11.57 -45.50
N GLN A 3 4.68 -12.07 -44.37
CA GLN A 3 4.23 -11.24 -43.26
C GLN A 3 5.45 -10.45 -42.75
N GLN A 4 5.46 -9.14 -42.97
CA GLN A 4 6.39 -8.25 -42.29
C GLN A 4 6.09 -8.34 -40.79
N GLN A 5 6.98 -8.96 -40.02
CA GLN A 5 6.95 -8.87 -38.56
C GLN A 5 7.22 -7.41 -38.21
N GLN A 6 6.18 -6.69 -37.79
CA GLN A 6 6.35 -5.34 -37.27
C GLN A 6 7.16 -5.44 -35.98
N GLN A 7 8.28 -4.72 -35.95
CA GLN A 7 9.20 -4.68 -34.83
C GLN A 7 8.55 -3.87 -33.70
N GLU A 8 8.49 -4.42 -32.49
CA GLU A 8 7.93 -3.75 -31.31
C GLU A 8 8.65 -2.42 -31.07
N THR A 9 7.89 -1.35 -30.82
CA THR A 9 8.46 -0.06 -30.42
C THR A 9 9.01 -0.14 -28.99
N LYS A 10 9.94 0.76 -28.64
CA LYS A 10 10.49 0.79 -27.27
C LYS A 10 9.39 1.04 -26.23
N GLU A 11 8.42 1.87 -26.56
CA GLU A 11 7.28 2.17 -25.70
C GLU A 11 6.39 0.93 -25.48
N GLU A 12 6.11 0.15 -26.53
CA GLU A 12 5.37 -1.11 -26.42
C GLU A 12 6.14 -2.15 -25.60
N GLU A 13 7.45 -2.26 -25.80
CA GLU A 13 8.33 -3.15 -25.03
C GLU A 13 8.29 -2.78 -23.54
N VAL A 14 8.46 -1.50 -23.21
CA VAL A 14 8.38 -1.01 -21.83
C VAL A 14 7.00 -1.29 -21.25
N ALA A 15 5.91 -1.03 -21.98
CA ALA A 15 4.56 -1.30 -21.50
C ALA A 15 4.32 -2.80 -21.25
N ARG A 16 4.83 -3.67 -22.12
CA ARG A 16 4.74 -5.13 -21.98
C ARG A 16 5.52 -5.61 -20.75
N ILE A 17 6.78 -5.18 -20.59
CA ILE A 17 7.62 -5.53 -19.44
C ILE A 17 6.98 -5.03 -18.14
N SER A 18 6.50 -3.78 -18.12
CA SER A 18 5.83 -3.18 -16.97
C SER A 18 4.64 -4.02 -16.53
N ARG A 19 3.79 -4.43 -17.48
CA ARG A 19 2.63 -5.30 -17.22
C ARG A 19 3.04 -6.67 -16.68
N CYS A 20 4.03 -7.31 -17.29
CA CYS A 20 4.56 -8.60 -16.80
C CYS A 20 5.07 -8.46 -15.36
N GLN A 21 5.87 -7.43 -15.07
CA GLN A 21 6.36 -7.17 -13.71
C GLN A 21 5.21 -6.95 -12.71
N THR A 22 4.15 -6.23 -13.08
CA THR A 22 2.98 -6.04 -12.21
C THR A 22 2.30 -7.37 -11.87
N VAL A 23 2.06 -8.23 -12.86
CA VAL A 23 1.33 -9.50 -12.69
C VAL A 23 2.20 -10.57 -12.01
N ASP A 24 3.42 -10.77 -12.50
CA ASP A 24 4.29 -11.86 -12.03
C ASP A 24 4.75 -11.65 -10.57
N SER A 25 4.82 -10.40 -10.12
CA SER A 25 5.12 -10.06 -8.72
C SER A 25 3.89 -10.09 -7.80
N GLY A 26 2.68 -10.19 -8.35
CA GLY A 26 1.43 -10.11 -7.60
C GLY A 26 1.09 -8.70 -7.11
N ILE A 27 1.66 -7.65 -7.72
CA ILE A 27 1.32 -6.24 -7.39
C ILE A 27 -0.12 -5.93 -7.81
N ASP A 28 -0.61 -6.50 -8.91
CA ASP A 28 -1.99 -6.36 -9.39
C ASP A 28 -3.02 -6.87 -8.35
N ALA A 29 -2.63 -7.86 -7.55
CA ALA A 29 -3.48 -8.43 -6.51
C ALA A 29 -3.51 -7.63 -5.20
N LEU A 30 -2.65 -6.60 -5.02
CA LEU A 30 -2.66 -5.78 -3.80
C LEU A 30 -3.91 -4.93 -3.69
N CYS A 31 -4.42 -4.43 -4.82
CA CYS A 31 -5.63 -3.61 -4.91
C CYS A 31 -6.51 -4.12 -6.06
N PRO A 32 -7.25 -5.23 -5.86
CA PRO A 32 -8.04 -5.84 -6.93
C PRO A 32 -9.06 -4.86 -7.54
N GLY A 33 -9.09 -4.80 -8.87
CA GLY A 33 -9.97 -3.91 -9.62
C GLY A 33 -9.47 -2.47 -9.79
N ALA A 34 -8.29 -2.14 -9.26
CA ALA A 34 -7.66 -0.84 -9.50
C ALA A 34 -7.19 -0.71 -10.96
N ILE A 35 -7.29 0.49 -11.52
CA ILE A 35 -6.68 0.83 -12.79
C ILE A 35 -5.21 1.14 -12.51
N ILE A 36 -4.30 0.35 -13.08
CA ILE A 36 -2.86 0.45 -12.84
C ILE A 36 -2.18 1.09 -14.05
N ASP A 37 -1.38 2.13 -13.78
CA ASP A 37 -0.39 2.69 -14.69
C ASP A 37 1.01 2.34 -14.16
N ALA A 38 1.73 1.48 -14.87
CA ALA A 38 2.99 0.89 -14.43
C ALA A 38 4.10 1.18 -15.43
N ARG A 39 5.32 1.32 -14.90
CA ARG A 39 6.51 1.61 -15.69
C ARG A 39 7.74 0.88 -15.15
N ALA A 40 8.33 0.05 -15.99
CA ALA A 40 9.65 -0.55 -15.82
C ALA A 40 10.74 0.44 -16.25
N PHE A 41 11.89 0.39 -15.58
CA PHE A 41 13.05 1.24 -15.85
C PHE A 41 14.25 0.41 -16.30
N GLU A 42 15.11 1.03 -17.10
CA GLU A 42 16.39 0.49 -17.54
C GLU A 42 17.52 1.12 -16.71
N PRO A 43 18.53 0.35 -16.24
CA PRO A 43 18.69 -1.11 -16.40
C PRO A 43 17.81 -1.95 -15.47
N CYS A 44 17.24 -1.34 -14.44
CA CYS A 44 16.27 -1.96 -13.55
C CYS A 44 15.49 -0.89 -12.80
N GLY A 45 14.39 -1.29 -12.16
CA GLY A 45 13.51 -0.41 -11.41
C GLY A 45 12.07 -0.54 -11.86
N TYR A 46 11.15 -0.18 -10.97
CA TYR A 46 9.71 -0.24 -11.26
C TYR A 46 8.99 0.86 -10.47
N SER A 47 8.00 1.47 -11.10
CA SER A 47 7.03 2.33 -10.42
C SER A 47 5.63 2.06 -10.94
N MET A 48 4.62 2.23 -10.10
CA MET A 48 3.24 2.27 -10.55
C MET A 48 2.41 3.23 -9.71
N ASN A 49 1.39 3.77 -10.35
CA ASN A 49 0.26 4.40 -9.70
C ASN A 49 -0.98 3.58 -9.99
N ALA A 50 -1.90 3.52 -9.04
CA ALA A 50 -3.18 2.89 -9.25
C ALA A 50 -4.31 3.67 -8.61
N ILE A 51 -5.46 3.69 -9.27
CA ILE A 51 -6.68 4.34 -8.80
C ILE A 51 -7.78 3.30 -8.67
N LEU A 52 -8.45 3.28 -7.51
CA LEU A 52 -9.62 2.48 -7.22
C LEU A 52 -10.69 3.38 -6.59
N PHE A 53 -11.72 3.74 -7.37
CA PHE A 53 -12.74 4.71 -6.99
C PHE A 53 -12.13 6.04 -6.49
N ARG A 54 -12.23 6.32 -5.19
CA ARG A 54 -11.72 7.54 -4.53
C ARG A 54 -10.38 7.31 -3.83
N SER A 55 -9.78 6.14 -4.00
CA SER A 55 -8.53 5.77 -3.38
C SER A 55 -7.41 5.62 -4.42
N TYR A 56 -6.19 5.92 -4.01
CA TYR A 56 -4.98 5.67 -4.78
C TYR A 56 -4.10 4.66 -4.08
N SER A 57 -3.21 4.04 -4.85
CA SER A 57 -1.99 3.44 -4.31
C SER A 57 -0.82 3.75 -5.22
N THR A 58 0.38 3.79 -4.67
CA THR A 58 1.61 3.99 -5.44
C THR A 58 2.72 3.11 -4.88
N ILE A 59 3.55 2.60 -5.78
CA ILE A 59 4.69 1.74 -5.46
C ILE A 59 5.91 2.25 -6.24
N HIS A 60 7.04 2.34 -5.56
CA HIS A 60 8.35 2.60 -6.17
C HIS A 60 9.35 1.56 -5.69
N ILE A 61 10.11 0.96 -6.61
CA ILE A 61 11.05 -0.13 -6.33
C ILE A 61 12.43 0.20 -6.90
N THR A 62 13.43 0.10 -6.02
CA THR A 62 14.87 0.17 -6.29
C THR A 62 15.44 -1.23 -6.00
N PRO A 63 15.65 -2.09 -7.01
CA PRO A 63 15.93 -3.52 -6.82
C PRO A 63 17.41 -3.85 -6.53
N GLU A 64 18.32 -2.87 -6.60
CA GLU A 64 19.76 -3.06 -6.45
C GLU A 64 20.11 -3.75 -5.12
N ARG A 65 20.83 -4.87 -5.19
CA ARG A 65 21.06 -5.77 -4.05
C ARG A 65 21.70 -5.11 -2.83
N SER A 66 22.59 -4.13 -3.04
CA SER A 66 23.29 -3.41 -1.96
C SER A 66 22.43 -2.35 -1.27
N SER A 67 21.36 -1.90 -1.92
CA SER A 67 20.57 -0.73 -1.52
C SER A 67 19.09 -0.92 -1.82
N SER A 68 18.60 -2.16 -1.74
CA SER A 68 17.26 -2.52 -2.17
C SER A 68 16.22 -1.79 -1.32
N TYR A 69 15.27 -1.13 -1.99
CA TYR A 69 14.19 -0.38 -1.34
C TYR A 69 12.89 -0.55 -2.11
N ALA A 70 11.78 -0.59 -1.38
CA ALA A 70 10.45 -0.52 -1.95
C ALA A 70 9.54 0.30 -1.04
N SER A 71 8.70 1.14 -1.63
CA SER A 71 7.62 1.83 -0.93
C SER A 71 6.26 1.33 -1.43
N PHE A 72 5.28 1.34 -0.52
CA PHE A 72 3.87 1.17 -0.82
C PHE A 72 3.11 2.21 -0.02
N GLU A 73 2.27 2.99 -0.68
CA GLU A 73 1.44 4.02 -0.05
C GLU A 73 0.02 3.94 -0.60
N THR A 74 -0.97 4.16 0.26
CA THR A 74 -2.38 4.22 -0.14
C THR A 74 -3.20 5.03 0.86
N ASN A 75 -4.32 5.57 0.39
CA ASN A 75 -5.38 6.16 1.23
C ASN A 75 -6.64 5.28 1.30
N GLN A 76 -6.55 3.99 0.96
CA GLN A 76 -7.69 3.08 1.05
C GLN A 76 -8.25 3.04 2.47
N LYS A 77 -9.56 3.20 2.58
CA LYS A 77 -10.31 3.08 3.83
C LYS A 77 -10.78 1.66 3.99
N VAL A 78 -10.22 0.95 4.97
CA VAL A 78 -10.59 -0.43 5.28
C VAL A 78 -10.77 -0.59 6.78
N ALA A 79 -11.74 -1.41 7.17
CA ALA A 79 -12.01 -1.68 8.59
C ALA A 79 -10.84 -2.39 9.29
N SER A 80 -10.01 -3.12 8.54
CA SER A 80 -8.79 -3.79 9.01
C SER A 80 -7.72 -3.72 7.91
N TYR A 81 -6.54 -3.21 8.25
CA TYR A 81 -5.39 -3.16 7.35
C TYR A 81 -4.55 -4.44 7.36
N ARG A 82 -4.84 -5.40 8.25
CA ARG A 82 -3.99 -6.57 8.48
C ARG A 82 -3.78 -7.40 7.21
N SER A 83 -4.83 -7.63 6.43
CA SER A 83 -4.73 -8.38 5.17
C SER A 83 -3.89 -7.65 4.13
N LEU A 84 -4.09 -6.33 3.99
CA LEU A 84 -3.34 -5.49 3.05
C LEU A 84 -1.85 -5.46 3.43
N ILE A 85 -1.53 -5.18 4.69
CA ILE A 85 -0.16 -5.18 5.21
C ILE A 85 0.51 -6.54 4.97
N ASN A 86 -0.18 -7.63 5.29
CA ASN A 86 0.35 -8.97 5.07
C ASN A 86 0.58 -9.29 3.58
N ASN A 87 -0.29 -8.82 2.69
CA ASN A 87 -0.10 -8.97 1.25
C ASN A 87 1.14 -8.20 0.78
N VAL A 88 1.28 -6.93 1.19
CA VAL A 88 2.46 -6.10 0.86
C VAL A 88 3.76 -6.76 1.35
N ILE A 89 3.79 -7.25 2.60
CA ILE A 89 4.96 -7.96 3.15
C ILE A 89 5.24 -9.26 2.38
N ARG A 90 4.22 -10.00 1.97
CA ARG A 90 4.38 -11.23 1.16
C ARG A 90 4.92 -10.92 -0.24
N THR A 91 4.47 -9.84 -0.87
CA THR A 91 4.91 -9.41 -2.19
C THR A 91 6.38 -8.99 -2.17
N PHE A 92 6.80 -8.12 -1.24
CA PHE A 92 8.15 -7.57 -1.23
C PHE A 92 9.16 -8.36 -0.40
N ARG A 93 8.70 -9.21 0.53
CA ARG A 93 9.52 -10.04 1.43
C ARG A 93 10.69 -9.26 2.07
N PRO A 94 10.45 -8.07 2.67
CA PRO A 94 11.52 -7.22 3.15
C PRO A 94 12.21 -7.85 4.37
N LYS A 95 13.53 -7.65 4.50
CA LYS A 95 14.28 -8.03 5.71
C LYS A 95 13.85 -7.19 6.92
N ARG A 96 13.52 -5.91 6.68
CA ARG A 96 13.05 -4.92 7.66
C ARG A 96 12.13 -3.95 6.93
N PHE A 97 11.08 -3.48 7.60
CA PHE A 97 10.21 -2.43 7.07
C PHE A 97 9.77 -1.49 8.20
N VAL A 98 9.32 -0.30 7.82
CA VAL A 98 8.67 0.67 8.69
C VAL A 98 7.31 0.96 8.09
N MET A 99 6.32 1.26 8.93
CA MET A 99 4.98 1.61 8.52
C MET A 99 4.52 2.84 9.29
N THR A 100 3.91 3.77 8.57
CA THR A 100 3.24 4.95 9.13
C THR A 100 1.77 4.85 8.79
N LEU A 101 0.91 5.00 9.81
CA LEU A 101 -0.54 5.08 9.62
C LEU A 101 -1.00 6.45 10.10
N MET A 102 -1.76 7.14 9.25
CA MET A 102 -2.42 8.39 9.57
C MET A 102 -3.92 8.18 9.49
N ALA A 103 -4.64 8.56 10.53
CA ALA A 103 -6.09 8.49 10.60
C ALA A 103 -6.63 9.77 11.23
N ASP A 104 -7.65 10.34 10.61
CA ASP A 104 -8.48 11.39 11.21
C ASP A 104 -9.54 10.77 12.14
N GLU A 105 -10.39 11.61 12.75
CA GLU A 105 -11.46 11.14 13.64
C GLU A 105 -12.40 10.15 12.93
N GLY A 106 -12.74 10.39 11.67
CA GLY A 106 -13.59 9.49 10.89
C GLY A 106 -12.94 8.14 10.66
N GLY A 107 -11.66 8.12 10.29
CA GLY A 107 -10.89 6.89 10.11
C GLY A 107 -10.76 6.10 11.41
N LEU A 108 -10.58 6.77 12.55
CA LEU A 108 -10.55 6.11 13.86
C LEU A 108 -11.88 5.44 14.24
N LEU A 109 -13.02 5.97 13.78
CA LEU A 109 -14.33 5.37 14.02
C LEU A 109 -14.62 4.17 13.09
N GLU A 110 -14.08 4.19 11.87
CA GLU A 110 -14.27 3.12 10.88
C GLU A 110 -13.32 1.92 11.10
N MET A 111 -12.13 2.15 11.66
CA MET A 111 -11.15 1.10 11.95
C MET A 111 -11.61 0.22 13.13
N LYS A 112 -11.68 -1.09 12.91
CA LYS A 112 -12.01 -2.08 13.95
C LYS A 112 -10.83 -2.48 14.82
N GLU A 113 -9.61 -2.34 14.29
CA GLU A 113 -8.38 -2.70 14.96
C GLU A 113 -7.26 -1.73 14.58
N ASN A 114 -6.33 -1.49 15.52
CA ASN A 114 -5.14 -0.71 15.24
C ASN A 114 -4.01 -1.67 14.79
N PRO A 115 -3.56 -1.63 13.53
CA PRO A 115 -2.53 -2.55 13.05
C PRO A 115 -1.15 -2.32 13.71
N LEU A 116 -0.97 -1.24 14.48
CA LEU A 116 0.24 -0.95 15.23
C LEU A 116 0.24 -1.53 16.65
N THR A 117 -0.90 -1.98 17.20
CA THR A 117 -0.96 -2.47 18.59
C THR A 117 -0.49 -3.91 18.76
N ASP A 118 -0.48 -4.71 17.68
CA ASP A 118 -0.12 -6.14 17.73
C ASP A 118 1.31 -6.43 17.26
N SER A 119 2.07 -5.42 16.85
CA SER A 119 3.46 -5.60 16.41
C SER A 119 4.41 -5.63 17.61
N ALA A 120 5.29 -6.64 17.67
CA ALA A 120 6.37 -6.81 18.66
C ALA A 120 7.46 -5.71 18.59
N ALA A 121 7.17 -4.55 18.00
CA ALA A 121 8.07 -3.40 17.93
C ALA A 121 8.23 -2.75 19.31
N ALA A 122 9.47 -2.74 19.81
CA ALA A 122 9.86 -2.20 21.11
C ALA A 122 9.74 -0.66 21.23
N ALA A 123 9.51 0.05 20.12
CA ALA A 123 9.35 1.50 20.11
C ALA A 123 7.94 1.87 19.61
N ARG A 124 7.11 2.39 20.53
CA ARG A 124 5.76 2.88 20.24
C ARG A 124 5.63 4.31 20.77
N ILE A 125 5.16 5.23 19.94
CA ILE A 125 4.65 6.53 20.37
C ILE A 125 3.18 6.56 19.93
N VAL A 126 2.27 6.42 20.88
CA VAL A 126 0.82 6.54 20.66
C VAL A 126 0.38 7.82 21.35
N VAL A 127 -0.25 8.72 20.61
CA VAL A 127 -0.94 9.88 21.20
C VAL A 127 -2.35 9.41 21.60
N PRO A 128 -2.68 9.32 22.90
CA PRO A 128 -4.01 8.89 23.32
C PRO A 128 -5.06 9.92 22.92
N ASN A 129 -6.22 9.45 22.46
CA ASN A 129 -7.37 10.30 22.20
C ASN A 129 -8.08 10.59 23.54
N ASN A 130 -7.85 11.78 24.11
CA ASN A 130 -8.50 12.22 25.35
C ASN A 130 -9.93 12.70 25.07
N ASN A 131 -10.83 11.80 24.66
CA ASN A 131 -12.27 12.10 24.63
C ASN A 131 -12.88 11.93 26.04
N ASN A 132 -12.46 12.80 26.97
CA ASN A 132 -13.16 13.00 28.24
C ASN A 132 -14.42 13.85 28.02
N ASN A 133 -15.41 13.30 27.31
CA ASN A 133 -16.80 13.74 27.47
C ASN A 133 -17.45 12.88 28.54
N ASN A 134 -17.06 13.15 29.79
CA ASN A 134 -17.70 12.54 30.95
C ASN A 134 -19.10 13.15 31.07
N LYS A 135 -20.10 12.43 30.53
CA LYS A 135 -21.51 12.59 30.88
C LYS A 135 -21.65 12.25 32.37
N ASN A 136 -21.48 13.23 33.26
CA ASN A 136 -22.04 13.11 34.60
C ASN A 136 -23.55 13.36 34.50
N ASN A 137 -24.26 12.24 34.35
CA ASN A 137 -25.68 12.10 34.64
C ASN A 137 -25.97 12.69 36.02
N GLY A 138 -27.00 13.54 36.08
CA GLY A 138 -27.75 13.74 37.30
C GLY A 138 -28.38 12.42 37.76
N ILE A 139 -28.44 12.25 39.08
CA ILE A 139 -29.45 11.58 39.92
C ILE A 139 -28.74 11.15 41.22
N GLY A 140 -29.15 11.71 42.36
CA GLY A 140 -28.81 11.18 43.68
C GLY A 140 -28.82 12.16 44.85
N GLY A 141 -30.02 12.38 45.43
CA GLY A 141 -30.24 12.45 46.89
C GLY A 141 -29.85 13.71 47.68
N GLY A 142 -30.86 14.35 48.28
CA GLY A 142 -30.75 15.42 49.27
C GLY A 142 -32.03 16.21 49.38
#